data_AF-A0A6B3FQT6-F1
#
_entry.id   AF-A0A6B3FQT6-F1
#
_cell.length_a   1.000
_cell.length_b   1.000
_cell.length_c   1.000
_cell.angle_alpha   90.00
_cell.angle_beta   90.00
_cell.angle_gamma   90.00
#
_symmetry.space_group_name_H-M   'P 1'
#
loop_
_entity.id
_entity.type
_entity.pdbx_description
1 polymer ?
#
loop_
_entity_poly.entity_id
_entity_poly.type
_entity_poly.pdbx_seq_one_letter_code
_entity_poly.pdbx_strand_id
1 'polypeptide(L)'
;TPPDRIDVLIVRVPKSLAFLEDQLHRIAPAVHAGTVIIGTGMVKEIHTSTLKLFERIIGPTRTSLAVRKARLIFCTPDPELPRTPSPWPYRYELPADVGPVSGLTTVNHAGIFCAD
;
A
#
# COMPACT_ATOMS: atom_id res chain seq x y z
N THR A 1 -9.55 13.40 1.08
CA THR A 1 -10.24 12.10 0.95
C THR A 1 -10.16 11.69 -0.50
N PRO A 2 -9.89 10.41 -0.84
CA PRO A 2 -9.96 9.97 -2.23
C PRO A 2 -11.36 10.25 -2.81
N PRO A 3 -11.48 10.45 -4.12
CA PRO A 3 -12.78 10.61 -4.76
C PRO A 3 -13.58 9.31 -4.64
N ASP A 4 -14.92 9.40 -4.74
CA ASP A 4 -15.82 8.24 -4.62
C ASP A 4 -15.62 7.22 -5.76
N ARG A 5 -15.08 7.66 -6.89
CA ARG A 5 -14.78 6.83 -8.05
C ARG A 5 -13.46 7.23 -8.68
N ILE A 6 -12.66 6.23 -9.05
CA ILE A 6 -11.37 6.42 -9.71
C ILE A 6 -11.40 5.68 -11.05
N ASP A 7 -11.31 6.39 -12.17
CA ASP A 7 -11.18 5.77 -13.49
C ASP A 7 -9.70 5.52 -13.87
N VAL A 8 -8.78 6.33 -13.35
CA VAL A 8 -7.33 6.17 -13.53
C VAL A 8 -6.61 6.38 -12.21
N LEU A 9 -5.82 5.37 -11.82
CA LEU A 9 -4.99 5.38 -10.62
C LEU A 9 -3.52 5.23 -11.01
N ILE A 10 -2.72 6.26 -10.74
CA ILE A 10 -1.27 6.22 -10.92
C ILE A 10 -0.62 6.22 -9.54
N VAL A 11 0.10 5.15 -9.23
CA VAL A 11 0.78 4.98 -7.95
C VAL A 11 2.28 5.11 -8.19
N ARG A 12 2.91 6.13 -7.61
CA ARG A 12 4.36 6.11 -7.43
C ARG A 12 4.67 5.21 -6.25
N VAL A 13 5.23 4.04 -6.50
CA VAL A 13 5.49 3.03 -5.46
C VAL A 13 6.39 3.66 -4.39
N PRO A 14 5.92 3.80 -3.14
CA PRO A 14 6.72 4.35 -2.07
C PRO A 14 7.76 3.31 -1.62
N LYS A 15 8.82 3.79 -0.95
CA LYS A 15 9.85 2.89 -0.39
C LYS A 15 9.34 2.05 0.78
N SER A 16 8.34 2.53 1.50
CA SER A 16 7.72 1.84 2.63
C SER A 16 6.56 0.99 2.15
N LEU A 17 6.64 -0.32 2.40
CA LEU A 17 5.56 -1.26 2.06
C LEU A 17 4.31 -1.01 2.91
N ALA A 18 4.49 -0.69 4.20
CA ALA A 18 3.42 -0.28 5.11
C ALA A 18 2.62 0.91 4.56
N PHE A 19 3.32 1.93 4.07
CA PHE A 19 2.67 3.09 3.50
C PHE A 19 1.89 2.76 2.21
N LEU A 20 2.47 1.92 1.34
CA LEU A 20 1.75 1.44 0.17
C LEU A 20 0.48 0.65 0.56
N GLU A 21 0.56 -0.20 1.57
CA GLU A 21 -0.57 -1.02 2.03
C GLU A 21 -1.72 -0.15 2.51
N ASP A 22 -1.43 0.81 3.38
CA ASP A 22 -2.45 1.73 3.89
C ASP A 22 -3.07 2.58 2.76
N GLN A 23 -2.26 3.05 1.82
CA GLN A 23 -2.76 3.78 0.65
C GLN A 23 -3.66 2.91 -0.23
N LEU A 24 -3.27 1.66 -0.51
CA LEU A 24 -4.05 0.74 -1.33
C LEU A 24 -5.39 0.38 -0.66
N HIS A 25 -5.40 0.13 0.65
CA HIS A 25 -6.65 -0.11 1.39
C HIS A 25 -7.59 1.09 1.36
N ARG A 26 -7.05 2.31 1.48
CA ARG A 26 -7.87 3.54 1.45
C ARG A 26 -8.50 3.83 0.09
N ILE A 27 -7.82 3.48 -1.01
CA ILE A 27 -8.33 3.72 -2.37
C ILE A 27 -9.16 2.57 -2.92
N ALA A 28 -8.97 1.34 -2.41
CA ALA A 28 -9.65 0.15 -2.89
C ALA A 28 -11.18 0.29 -3.01
N PRO A 29 -11.90 0.97 -2.08
CA PRO A 29 -13.34 1.18 -2.21
C PRO A 29 -13.77 2.04 -3.41
N ALA A 30 -12.90 2.92 -3.92
CA ALA A 30 -13.18 3.81 -5.04
C ALA A 30 -12.78 3.22 -6.40
N VAL A 31 -12.14 2.05 -6.40
CA VAL A 31 -11.74 1.31 -7.60
C VAL A 31 -12.91 0.46 -8.10
N HIS A 32 -13.11 0.44 -9.41
CA HIS A 32 -14.14 -0.35 -10.09
C HIS A 32 -13.52 -1.16 -11.23
N ALA A 33 -14.29 -2.06 -11.85
CA ALA A 33 -13.79 -2.97 -12.88
C ALA A 33 -13.16 -2.26 -14.11
N GLY A 34 -13.56 -1.01 -14.38
CA GLY A 34 -13.01 -0.20 -15.47
C GLY A 34 -11.81 0.69 -15.06
N THR A 35 -11.38 0.65 -13.80
CA THR A 35 -10.26 1.48 -13.34
C THR A 35 -8.95 1.01 -13.97
N VAL A 36 -8.22 1.94 -14.59
CA VAL A 36 -6.86 1.71 -15.07
C VAL A 36 -5.86 1.96 -13.94
N ILE A 37 -5.12 0.93 -13.52
CA ILE A 37 -4.18 1.03 -12.40
C ILE A 37 -2.75 0.80 -12.87
N ILE A 38 -1.89 1.79 -12.63
CA ILE A 38 -0.47 1.77 -13.01
C ILE A 38 0.39 2.13 -11.80
N GLY A 39 1.16 1.16 -11.32
CA GLY A 39 2.28 1.39 -10.40
C GLY A 39 3.54 1.76 -11.15
N THR A 40 4.30 2.72 -10.64
CA THR A 40 5.55 3.24 -11.23
C THR A 40 6.67 3.22 -10.20
N GLY A 41 7.87 2.80 -10.61
CA GLY A 41 9.04 2.79 -9.73
C GLY A 41 10.32 2.42 -10.45
N MET A 42 11.46 2.63 -9.80
CA MET A 42 12.71 2.05 -10.28
C MET A 42 12.64 0.52 -10.17
N VAL A 43 13.32 -0.19 -11.05
CA VAL A 43 13.39 -1.67 -11.02
C VAL A 43 13.82 -2.17 -9.64
N LYS A 44 14.73 -1.46 -8.97
CA LYS A 44 15.21 -1.79 -7.61
C LYS A 44 14.21 -1.52 -6.48
N GLU A 45 13.10 -0.82 -6.76
CA GLU A 45 12.05 -0.48 -5.79
C GLU A 45 10.82 -1.39 -5.95
N ILE A 46 10.68 -2.06 -7.09
CA ILE A 46 9.56 -2.98 -7.35
C ILE A 46 10.01 -4.39 -6.97
N HIS A 47 9.63 -4.81 -5.77
CA HIS A 47 9.90 -6.13 -5.24
C HIS A 47 8.70 -7.06 -5.40
N THR A 48 8.92 -8.36 -5.19
CA THR A 48 7.84 -9.35 -5.16
C THR A 48 6.80 -9.03 -4.09
N SER A 49 7.21 -8.45 -2.95
CA SER A 49 6.30 -7.98 -1.89
C SER A 49 5.37 -6.86 -2.37
N THR A 50 5.89 -5.93 -3.18
CA THR A 50 5.09 -4.87 -3.81
C THR A 50 3.99 -5.47 -4.69
N LEU A 51 4.36 -6.41 -5.58
CA LEU A 51 3.40 -7.06 -6.49
C LEU A 51 2.34 -7.84 -5.71
N LYS A 52 2.76 -8.67 -4.73
CA LYS A 52 1.85 -9.41 -3.86
C LYS A 52 0.87 -8.51 -3.12
N LEU A 53 1.29 -7.30 -2.75
CA LEU A 53 0.43 -6.35 -2.06
C LEU A 53 -0.68 -5.80 -2.97
N PHE A 54 -0.34 -5.43 -4.20
CA PHE A 54 -1.33 -5.08 -5.23
C PHE A 54 -2.28 -6.25 -5.51
N GLU A 55 -1.73 -7.47 -5.66
CA GLU A 55 -2.50 -8.69 -5.92
C GLU A 55 -3.49 -9.00 -4.81
N ARG A 56 -3.06 -8.86 -3.56
CA ARG A 56 -3.91 -9.14 -2.40
C ARG A 56 -5.03 -8.11 -2.20
N ILE A 57 -4.76 -6.82 -2.46
CA ILE A 57 -5.69 -5.73 -2.10
C ILE A 57 -6.57 -5.31 -3.29
N ILE A 58 -6.03 -5.36 -4.51
CA ILE A 58 -6.67 -4.79 -5.69
C ILE A 58 -7.00 -5.85 -6.72
N GLY A 59 -6.02 -6.68 -7.08
CA GLY A 59 -6.19 -7.74 -8.08
C GLY A 59 -4.90 -8.05 -8.87
N PRO A 60 -4.96 -9.00 -9.82
CA PRO A 60 -3.79 -9.58 -10.46
C PRO A 60 -2.89 -8.54 -11.13
N THR A 61 -1.58 -8.77 -11.05
CA THR A 61 -0.58 -7.85 -11.61
C THR A 61 0.23 -8.45 -12.74
N ARG A 62 0.69 -7.58 -13.65
CA ARG A 62 1.75 -7.88 -14.62
C ARG A 62 2.70 -6.69 -14.69
N THR A 63 3.94 -6.92 -15.07
CA THR A 63 4.94 -5.84 -15.16
C THR A 63 5.37 -5.55 -16.59
N SER A 64 5.73 -4.29 -16.87
CA SER A 64 6.37 -3.94 -18.14
C SER A 64 7.81 -4.48 -18.24
N LEU A 65 8.35 -4.45 -19.45
CA LEU A 65 9.81 -4.47 -19.64
C LEU A 65 10.44 -3.27 -18.93
N ALA A 66 11.69 -3.44 -18.47
CA ALA A 66 12.44 -2.36 -17.85
C ALA A 66 12.97 -1.40 -18.91
N VAL A 67 12.76 -0.10 -18.72
CA VAL A 67 13.28 0.96 -19.60
C VAL A 67 13.92 2.03 -18.72
N ARG A 68 15.18 2.39 -19.00
CA ARG A 68 15.93 3.41 -18.23
C ARG A 68 15.89 3.19 -16.70
N LYS A 69 16.05 1.93 -16.27
CA LYS A 69 15.98 1.49 -14.86
C LYS A 69 14.61 1.68 -14.19
N ALA A 70 13.56 2.04 -14.93
CA ALA A 70 12.19 2.09 -14.46
C ALA A 70 11.39 0.89 -14.96
N ARG A 71 10.36 0.52 -14.21
CA ARG A 71 9.40 -0.53 -14.57
C ARG A 71 7.99 -0.10 -14.13
N LEU A 72 6.99 -0.55 -14.88
CA LEU A 72 5.59 -0.34 -14.55
C LEU A 72 4.97 -1.63 -14.00
N ILE A 73 4.02 -1.47 -13.09
CA ILE A 73 3.10 -2.50 -12.62
C ILE A 73 1.74 -2.17 -13.20
N PHE A 74 1.15 -3.09 -13.94
CA PHE A 74 -0.25 -3.02 -14.36
C PHE A 74 -1.05 -3.91 -13.43
N CYS A 75 -2.08 -3.36 -12.80
CA CYS A 75 -2.96 -4.09 -11.90
C CYS A 75 -4.38 -4.05 -12.46
N THR A 76 -5.05 -5.20 -12.49
CA THR A 76 -6.46 -5.29 -12.92
C THR A 76 -7.33 -5.41 -11.68
N PRO A 77 -8.31 -4.52 -11.47
CA PRO A 77 -9.26 -4.65 -10.37
C PRO A 77 -9.99 -5.98 -10.40
N ASP A 78 -9.91 -6.73 -9.31
CA ASP A 78 -10.68 -7.95 -9.12
C ASP A 78 -11.92 -7.63 -8.26
N PRO A 79 -13.14 -7.69 -8.81
CA PRO A 79 -14.36 -7.40 -8.06
C PRO A 79 -14.66 -8.43 -6.96
N GLU A 80 -14.10 -9.64 -7.05
CA GLU A 80 -14.33 -10.72 -6.09
C GLU A 80 -13.43 -10.60 -4.84
N LEU A 81 -12.40 -9.75 -4.87
CA LEU A 81 -11.54 -9.53 -3.72
C LEU A 81 -12.26 -8.73 -2.62
N PRO A 82 -12.27 -9.22 -1.37
CA PRO A 82 -12.91 -8.52 -0.28
C PRO A 82 -12.18 -7.21 0.03
N ARG A 83 -12.95 -6.11 0.10
CA ARG A 83 -12.43 -4.79 0.50
C ARG A 83 -12.32 -4.75 2.02
N THR A 84 -11.16 -5.11 2.54
CA THR A 84 -10.87 -5.08 3.97
C THR A 84 -10.30 -3.72 4.40
N PRO A 85 -10.55 -3.30 5.66
CA PRO A 85 -9.93 -2.09 6.18
C PRO A 85 -8.41 -2.25 6.28
N SER A 86 -7.71 -1.11 6.26
CA SER A 86 -6.28 -1.06 6.51
C SER A 86 -5.97 -1.63 7.90
N PRO A 87 -4.91 -2.44 8.06
CA PRO A 87 -4.44 -2.87 9.37
C PRO A 87 -3.83 -1.71 10.19
N TRP A 88 -3.59 -0.56 9.57
CA TRP A 88 -3.00 0.62 10.18
C TRP A 88 -4.08 1.57 10.75
N PRO A 89 -3.79 2.32 11.82
CA PRO A 89 -2.53 2.35 12.57
C PRO A 89 -2.40 1.20 13.58
N TYR A 90 -1.16 0.80 13.88
CA TYR A 90 -0.87 -0.11 14.99
C TYR A 90 -0.90 0.61 16.33
N ARG A 91 -1.38 -0.08 17.36
CA ARG A 91 -1.50 0.44 18.72
C ARG A 91 -0.94 -0.57 19.69
N TYR A 92 -0.03 -0.13 20.55
CA TYR A 92 0.55 -0.96 21.60
C TYR A 92 0.98 -0.09 22.79
N GLU A 93 1.06 -0.71 23.95
CA GLU A 93 1.56 -0.07 25.17
C GLU A 93 3.08 -0.14 25.21
N LEU A 94 3.74 0.97 25.56
CA LEU A 94 5.19 0.99 25.71
C LEU A 94 5.62 0.15 26.92
N PRO A 95 6.64 -0.71 26.77
CA PRO A 95 7.18 -1.49 27.87
C PRO A 95 7.53 -0.65 29.11
N ALA A 96 7.54 -1.30 30.28
CA ALA A 96 7.74 -0.61 31.55
C ALA A 96 9.15 0.02 31.70
N ASP A 97 10.12 -0.41 30.91
CA ASP A 97 11.53 -0.02 30.97
C ASP A 97 11.96 1.05 29.94
N VAL A 98 11.02 1.63 29.17
CA VAL A 98 11.32 2.65 28.15
C VAL A 98 11.53 4.06 28.74
N GLY A 99 11.28 4.25 30.04
CA GLY A 99 11.59 5.47 30.78
C GLY A 99 10.36 6.35 31.02
N PRO A 100 10.44 7.69 30.87
CA PRO A 100 9.34 8.61 31.22
C PRO A 100 8.02 8.37 30.46
N VAL A 101 8.07 7.64 29.34
CA VAL A 101 6.91 7.32 28.49
C VAL A 101 6.40 5.88 28.68
N SER A 102 6.96 5.12 29.62
CA SER A 102 6.51 3.76 29.94
C SER A 102 5.02 3.71 30.28
N GLY A 103 4.31 2.70 29.78
CA GLY A 103 2.87 2.53 30.00
C GLY A 103 1.97 3.44 29.14
N LEU A 104 2.55 4.36 28.34
CA LEU A 104 1.77 5.13 27.38
C LEU A 104 1.42 4.28 26.15
N THR A 105 0.23 4.52 25.59
CA THR A 105 -0.16 3.92 24.32
C THR A 105 0.50 4.65 23.16
N THR A 106 1.30 3.93 22.39
CA THR A 106 1.85 4.39 21.11
C THR A 106 0.87 4.08 19.99
N VAL A 107 0.76 5.00 19.02
CA VAL A 107 -0.04 4.83 17.80
C VAL A 107 0.86 5.04 16.59
N ASN A 108 1.19 3.94 15.92
CA ASN A 108 2.06 3.94 14.75
C ASN A 108 1.24 3.98 13.46
N HIS A 109 1.32 5.08 12.74
CA HIS A 109 0.72 5.21 11.41
C HIS A 109 1.59 4.57 10.34
N ALA A 110 0.97 4.13 9.25
CA ALA A 110 1.69 3.60 8.11
C ALA A 110 2.74 4.59 7.58
N GLY A 111 3.96 4.11 7.34
CA GLY A 111 5.04 4.91 6.76
C GLY A 111 5.88 5.72 7.75
N ILE A 112 5.60 5.67 9.06
CA ILE A 112 6.53 6.20 10.05
C ILE A 112 7.74 5.26 10.23
N PHE A 113 8.82 5.78 10.79
CA PHE A 113 10.03 4.99 11.06
C PHE A 113 9.79 3.96 12.17
N CYS A 114 10.25 2.71 11.98
CA CYS A 114 10.07 1.59 12.91
C CYS A 114 8.61 1.46 13.38
N ALA A 115 7.69 1.41 12.41
CA ALA A 115 6.26 1.32 12.69
C ALA A 115 5.84 -0.10 13.11
N ASP A 116 6.62 -1.10 12.69
CA ASP A 116 6.50 -2.54 12.85
C ASP A 116 7.57 -3.12 13.80
#